data_AF-A0A936QF92-F1
#
_entry.id   AF-A0A936QF92-F1
#
_cell.length_a   1.000
_cell.length_b   1.000
_cell.length_c   1.000
_cell.angle_alpha   90.00
_cell.angle_beta   90.00
_cell.angle_gamma   90.00
#
_symmetry.space_group_name_H-M   'P 1'
#
loop_
_entity.id
_entity.type
_entity.pdbx_description
1 polymer ?
#
loop_
_entity_poly.entity_id
_entity_poly.type
_entity_poly.pdbx_seq_one_letter_code
_entity_poly.pdbx_strand_id
1 'polypeptide(L)'
;MYKYDDYDQKIVDERVAQFRDQTRRYLAGELKEDEFRPLRLQNGLYIQRYAPMLRVAVPYGLLSSRQIRKIAHIARVYDKGYAHVSTRQNFQFNWPELKNVPEILAELATVEMHAIQTSGNCIRNVTTDQFAGIAPDEVVDPRPLAEIIRQWSTFHPEFALLPRKFKFAVSGSTQDRAVVQMHDIGLEFYRNAGGELLIKVWVGGGLGRTPILGEVIEEALPWQHLLSYCEAILRVYNRWGRRDNAYKARIKILVKALGIAEFKRQVEADWAFHKDGPTTLTQAELDRVSKYFTAPAYAALADSDAGFEAKRSEEKAFANWVKRNVHAHKQPGYRAVTLSLKVTGIAPGDITDKQLDVVADLADTYSYGELRTTHEQNIVLSDVKLADLYPLWQDAKAAGLATPNIGLITDIICCPGGSFCDLANAKSIPIAEAIQRQFDDLDYQHDIGELELNISGCMNSCGHHHVGHIGVLGVDKNDSEFYQVTIGGKQGNDASLGDVIGPSFAADEVAGVVQRLIDVYVEHRTPEERFIDTARRLGVAPFKERVYADRQPGKKKVEA
;
A
#
# COMPACT_ATOMS: atom_id res chain seq x y z
N MET A 1 13.18 -14.56 5.26
CA MET A 1 11.75 -14.38 5.59
C MET A 1 11.28 -15.30 6.71
N TYR A 2 10.23 -14.94 7.46
CA TYR A 2 9.57 -15.82 8.43
C TYR A 2 9.06 -17.12 7.79
N LYS A 3 9.25 -18.24 8.50
CA LYS A 3 8.79 -19.58 8.10
C LYS A 3 7.85 -20.08 9.18
N TYR A 4 6.75 -20.71 8.77
CA TYR A 4 5.76 -21.19 9.73
C TYR A 4 6.35 -22.36 10.50
N ASP A 5 6.15 -22.35 11.82
CA ASP A 5 6.32 -23.55 12.62
C ASP A 5 5.06 -24.43 12.58
N ASP A 6 5.09 -25.55 13.28
CA ASP A 6 3.95 -26.48 13.34
C ASP A 6 2.68 -25.82 13.91
N TYR A 7 2.83 -24.82 14.78
CA TYR A 7 1.71 -24.11 15.38
C TYR A 7 1.09 -23.13 14.39
N ASP A 8 1.91 -22.32 13.71
CA ASP A 8 1.47 -21.43 12.63
C ASP A 8 0.75 -22.21 11.52
N GLN A 9 1.34 -23.32 11.06
CA GLN A 9 0.75 -24.16 10.00
C GLN A 9 -0.59 -24.75 10.45
N LYS A 10 -0.65 -25.30 11.66
CA LYS A 10 -1.88 -25.86 12.22
C LYS A 10 -3.00 -24.83 12.29
N ILE A 11 -2.70 -23.59 12.70
CA ILE A 11 -3.68 -22.50 12.73
C ILE A 11 -4.28 -22.26 11.35
N VAL A 12 -3.45 -22.21 10.31
CA VAL A 12 -3.92 -21.95 8.94
C VAL A 12 -4.76 -23.11 8.43
N ASP A 13 -4.33 -24.36 8.65
CA ASP A 13 -5.07 -25.55 8.23
C ASP A 13 -6.43 -25.67 8.93
N GLU A 14 -6.48 -25.44 10.24
CA GLU A 14 -7.72 -25.41 11.02
C GLU A 14 -8.65 -24.29 10.53
N ARG A 15 -8.10 -23.12 10.19
CA ARG A 15 -8.89 -22.01 9.64
C ARG A 15 -9.47 -22.34 8.27
N VAL A 16 -8.72 -23.02 7.40
CA VAL A 16 -9.21 -23.52 6.11
C VAL A 16 -10.36 -24.50 6.34
N ALA A 17 -10.20 -25.49 7.21
CA ALA A 17 -11.24 -26.46 7.53
C ALA A 17 -12.51 -25.80 8.08
N GLN A 18 -12.35 -24.84 9.00
CA GLN A 18 -13.44 -24.05 9.55
C GLN A 18 -14.18 -23.27 8.46
N PHE A 19 -13.47 -22.56 7.59
CA PHE A 19 -14.10 -21.76 6.55
C PHE A 19 -14.76 -22.63 5.46
N ARG A 20 -14.23 -23.83 5.20
CA ARG A 20 -14.84 -24.82 4.31
C ARG A 20 -16.21 -25.26 4.84
N ASP A 21 -16.34 -25.59 6.14
CA ASP A 21 -17.65 -25.90 6.73
C ASP A 21 -18.59 -24.69 6.71
N GLN A 22 -18.11 -23.48 7.07
CA GLN A 22 -18.92 -22.26 7.02
C GLN A 22 -19.47 -21.99 5.61
N THR A 23 -18.64 -22.18 4.58
CA THR A 23 -19.04 -22.02 3.18
C THR A 23 -20.04 -23.09 2.74
N ARG A 24 -19.82 -24.37 3.13
CA ARG A 24 -20.77 -25.46 2.88
C ARG A 24 -22.15 -25.13 3.47
N ARG A 25 -22.20 -24.72 4.73
CA ARG A 25 -23.44 -24.35 5.44
C ARG A 25 -24.15 -23.19 4.76
N TYR A 26 -23.40 -22.17 4.33
CA TYR A 26 -23.95 -21.05 3.57
C TYR A 26 -24.57 -21.50 2.24
N LEU A 27 -23.84 -22.32 1.46
CA LEU A 27 -24.34 -22.84 0.19
C LEU A 27 -25.55 -23.79 0.36
N ALA A 28 -25.65 -24.48 1.49
CA ALA A 28 -26.80 -25.32 1.86
C ALA A 28 -28.00 -24.52 2.41
N GLY A 29 -27.87 -23.20 2.62
CA GLY A 29 -28.90 -22.37 3.26
C GLY A 29 -29.01 -22.52 4.78
N GLU A 30 -28.09 -23.25 5.41
CA GLU A 30 -27.98 -23.47 6.87
C GLU A 30 -27.34 -22.27 7.60
N LEU A 31 -26.71 -21.34 6.85
CA LEU A 31 -26.08 -20.12 7.36
C LEU A 31 -26.55 -18.93 6.51
N LYS A 32 -27.14 -17.91 7.13
CA LYS A 32 -27.68 -16.74 6.40
C LYS A 32 -26.57 -15.79 5.98
N GLU A 33 -26.84 -14.92 4.99
CA GLU A 33 -25.86 -13.93 4.51
C GLU A 33 -25.34 -13.00 5.62
N ASP A 34 -26.20 -12.52 6.52
CA ASP A 34 -25.76 -11.64 7.62
C ASP A 34 -24.85 -12.35 8.63
N GLU A 35 -25.00 -13.67 8.78
CA GLU A 35 -24.16 -14.51 9.64
C GLU A 35 -22.85 -14.90 8.93
N PHE A 36 -22.91 -15.16 7.63
CA PHE A 36 -21.74 -15.50 6.82
C PHE A 36 -20.85 -14.29 6.55
N ARG A 37 -21.43 -13.10 6.40
CA ARG A 37 -20.72 -11.85 6.10
C ARG A 37 -19.52 -11.58 7.02
N PRO A 38 -19.64 -11.56 8.36
CA PRO A 38 -18.47 -11.35 9.23
C PRO A 38 -17.41 -12.45 9.06
N LEU A 39 -17.83 -13.70 8.86
CA LEU A 39 -16.94 -14.85 8.71
C LEU A 39 -16.14 -14.80 7.41
N ARG A 40 -16.80 -14.54 6.27
CA ARG A 40 -16.13 -14.40 4.97
C ARG A 40 -15.21 -13.18 4.92
N LEU A 41 -15.62 -12.07 5.54
CA LEU A 41 -14.77 -10.88 5.62
C LEU A 41 -13.51 -11.14 6.47
N GLN A 42 -13.58 -11.92 7.55
CA GLN A 42 -12.37 -12.30 8.28
C GLN A 42 -11.47 -13.28 7.52
N ASN A 43 -11.97 -13.92 6.46
CA ASN A 43 -11.20 -14.74 5.51
C ASN A 43 -10.88 -13.99 4.20
N GLY A 44 -10.96 -12.65 4.21
CA GLY A 44 -10.59 -11.83 3.07
C GLY A 44 -11.55 -11.85 1.88
N LEU A 45 -12.73 -12.46 2.02
CA LEU A 45 -13.69 -12.65 0.96
C LEU A 45 -14.77 -11.56 0.95
N TYR A 46 -14.75 -10.75 -0.10
CA TYR A 46 -15.75 -9.74 -0.42
C TYR A 46 -16.67 -10.25 -1.53
N ILE A 47 -17.94 -9.85 -1.50
CA ILE A 47 -18.81 -9.96 -2.67
C ILE A 47 -18.83 -8.58 -3.31
N GLN A 48 -18.39 -8.50 -4.56
CA GLN A 48 -18.38 -7.26 -5.34
C GLN A 48 -19.54 -7.23 -6.34
N ARG A 49 -19.55 -6.26 -7.27
CA ARG A 49 -20.65 -6.07 -8.23
C ARG A 49 -20.88 -7.28 -9.15
N TYR A 50 -19.79 -7.89 -9.63
CA TYR A 50 -19.85 -8.92 -10.67
C TYR A 50 -19.36 -10.29 -10.19
N ALA A 51 -18.46 -10.33 -9.21
CA ALA A 51 -17.89 -11.56 -8.68
C ALA A 51 -17.37 -11.35 -7.25
N PRO A 52 -17.10 -12.42 -6.49
CA PRO A 52 -16.35 -12.33 -5.26
C PRO A 52 -14.92 -11.81 -5.50
N MET A 53 -14.33 -11.17 -4.49
CA MET A 53 -12.91 -10.85 -4.44
C MET A 53 -12.29 -11.45 -3.19
N LEU A 54 -11.17 -12.15 -3.36
CA LEU A 54 -10.39 -12.71 -2.27
C LEU A 54 -9.10 -11.89 -2.10
N ARG A 55 -8.88 -11.36 -0.90
CA ARG A 55 -7.62 -10.69 -0.53
C ARG A 55 -6.72 -11.61 0.27
N VAL A 56 -5.54 -11.90 -0.27
CA VAL A 56 -4.48 -12.70 0.36
C VAL A 56 -3.58 -11.80 1.21
N ALA A 57 -3.21 -12.25 2.40
CA ALA A 57 -2.33 -11.50 3.29
C ALA A 57 -0.88 -11.63 2.82
N VAL A 58 -0.16 -10.51 2.83
CA VAL A 58 1.29 -10.46 2.60
C VAL A 58 1.89 -9.57 3.69
N PRO A 59 2.20 -10.15 4.86
CA PRO A 59 2.81 -9.41 5.97
C PRO A 59 4.05 -8.64 5.50
N TYR A 60 4.17 -7.36 5.89
CA TYR A 60 5.29 -6.47 5.56
C TYR A 60 5.69 -6.45 4.06
N GLY A 61 4.80 -6.89 3.17
CA GLY A 61 5.00 -6.95 1.73
C GLY A 61 5.97 -8.01 1.22
N LEU A 62 6.61 -8.83 2.06
CA LEU A 62 7.67 -9.77 1.67
C LEU A 62 7.12 -11.13 1.23
N LEU A 63 7.59 -11.64 0.08
CA LEU A 63 7.17 -12.92 -0.51
C LEU A 63 8.35 -13.69 -1.10
N SER A 64 8.21 -15.01 -1.19
CA SER A 64 9.17 -15.89 -1.86
C SER A 64 8.73 -16.17 -3.29
N SER A 65 9.67 -16.54 -4.15
CA SER A 65 9.39 -17.02 -5.51
C SER A 65 8.43 -18.22 -5.50
N ARG A 66 8.55 -19.12 -4.51
CA ARG A 66 7.61 -20.24 -4.27
C ARG A 66 6.18 -19.75 -4.06
N GLN A 67 6.00 -18.73 -3.23
CA GLN A 67 4.68 -18.13 -2.97
C GLN A 67 4.13 -17.43 -4.22
N ILE A 68 4.96 -16.70 -4.97
CA ILE A 68 4.53 -16.07 -6.23
C ILE A 68 4.08 -17.10 -7.27
N ARG A 69 4.79 -18.22 -7.43
CA ARG A 69 4.33 -19.31 -8.32
C ARG A 69 2.99 -19.89 -7.90
N LYS A 70 2.71 -19.97 -6.59
CA LYS A 70 1.38 -20.38 -6.12
C LYS A 70 0.31 -19.34 -6.46
N ILE A 71 0.61 -18.05 -6.32
CA ILE A 71 -0.30 -16.97 -6.76
C ILE A 71 -0.56 -17.05 -8.26
N ALA A 72 0.47 -17.29 -9.09
CA ALA A 72 0.34 -17.49 -10.53
C ALA A 72 -0.59 -18.67 -10.86
N HIS A 73 -0.37 -19.81 -10.20
CA HIS A 73 -1.22 -20.99 -10.33
C HIS A 73 -2.68 -20.68 -9.98
N ILE A 74 -2.93 -20.01 -8.84
CA ILE A 74 -4.28 -19.66 -8.41
C ILE A 74 -4.95 -18.70 -9.39
N ALA A 75 -4.21 -17.69 -9.86
CA ALA A 75 -4.70 -16.74 -10.87
C ALA A 75 -5.18 -17.46 -12.14
N ARG A 76 -4.42 -18.46 -12.59
CA ARG A 76 -4.70 -19.26 -13.79
C ARG A 76 -5.87 -20.23 -13.62
N VAL A 77 -5.97 -20.89 -12.46
CA VAL A 77 -6.91 -21.99 -12.23
C VAL A 77 -8.25 -21.51 -11.69
N TYR A 78 -8.24 -20.54 -10.79
CA TYR A 78 -9.43 -20.12 -10.03
C TYR A 78 -9.89 -18.69 -10.32
N ASP A 79 -9.14 -17.93 -11.12
CA ASP A 79 -9.46 -16.55 -11.51
C ASP A 79 -9.34 -16.41 -13.05
N LYS A 80 -9.11 -15.20 -13.56
CA LYS A 80 -9.03 -14.86 -15.00
C LYS A 80 -7.60 -14.69 -15.51
N GLY A 81 -6.63 -15.39 -14.91
CA GLY A 81 -5.23 -15.34 -15.33
C GLY A 81 -4.47 -14.09 -14.88
N TYR A 82 -4.95 -13.38 -13.85
CA TYR A 82 -4.23 -12.25 -13.26
C TYR A 82 -4.52 -12.11 -11.76
N ALA A 83 -3.66 -11.36 -11.08
CA ALA A 83 -3.83 -10.94 -9.70
C ALA A 83 -3.55 -9.44 -9.57
N HIS A 84 -3.88 -8.85 -8.42
CA HIS A 84 -3.72 -7.41 -8.18
C HIS A 84 -2.92 -7.12 -6.91
N VAL A 85 -1.85 -6.33 -7.02
CA VAL A 85 -1.09 -5.78 -5.89
C VAL A 85 -1.79 -4.54 -5.35
N SER A 86 -2.12 -4.56 -4.07
CA SER A 86 -2.89 -3.50 -3.42
C SER A 86 -2.05 -2.51 -2.63
N THR A 87 -2.63 -1.36 -2.30
CA THR A 87 -2.01 -0.29 -1.48
C THR A 87 -1.72 -0.66 -0.02
N ARG A 88 -1.94 -1.92 0.37
CA ARG A 88 -1.51 -2.50 1.65
C ARG A 88 -0.59 -3.70 1.46
N GLN A 89 0.11 -3.75 0.34
CA GLN A 89 1.08 -4.77 -0.02
C GLN A 89 0.47 -6.18 -0.18
N ASN A 90 -0.86 -6.31 -0.19
CA ASN A 90 -1.55 -7.60 -0.34
C ASN A 90 -1.81 -7.92 -1.82
N PHE A 91 -2.01 -9.21 -2.12
CA PHE A 91 -2.58 -9.68 -3.40
C PHE A 91 -4.11 -9.79 -3.34
N GLN A 92 -4.77 -9.58 -4.48
CA GLN A 92 -6.21 -9.76 -4.67
C GLN A 92 -6.50 -10.57 -5.93
N PHE A 93 -7.47 -11.49 -5.81
CA PHE A 93 -8.14 -12.21 -6.88
C PHE A 93 -9.55 -11.65 -7.00
N ASN A 94 -9.99 -11.22 -8.18
CA ASN A 94 -11.23 -10.46 -8.37
C ASN A 94 -12.36 -11.28 -9.01
N TRP A 95 -12.10 -12.53 -9.41
CA TRP A 95 -13.08 -13.39 -10.05
C TRP A 95 -13.23 -14.82 -9.49
N PRO A 96 -12.80 -15.17 -8.26
CA PRO A 96 -13.00 -16.52 -7.77
C PRO A 96 -14.48 -16.86 -7.60
N GLU A 97 -14.87 -18.06 -8.02
CA GLU A 97 -16.17 -18.61 -7.66
C GLU A 97 -16.25 -18.84 -6.15
N LEU A 98 -17.36 -18.40 -5.52
CA LEU A 98 -17.55 -18.46 -4.08
C LEU A 98 -17.27 -19.86 -3.49
N LYS A 99 -17.79 -20.90 -4.14
CA LYS A 99 -17.65 -22.30 -3.70
C LYS A 99 -16.19 -22.81 -3.74
N ASN A 100 -15.33 -22.21 -4.56
CA ASN A 100 -13.94 -22.62 -4.73
C ASN A 100 -13.01 -21.90 -3.74
N VAL A 101 -13.45 -20.82 -3.08
CA VAL A 101 -12.61 -20.03 -2.18
C VAL A 101 -11.97 -20.86 -1.06
N PRO A 102 -12.66 -21.82 -0.40
CA PRO A 102 -12.00 -22.68 0.59
C PRO A 102 -10.83 -23.48 0.02
N GLU A 103 -10.91 -23.93 -1.23
CA GLU A 103 -9.82 -24.65 -1.90
C GLU A 103 -8.67 -23.72 -2.29
N ILE A 104 -8.96 -22.48 -2.70
CA ILE A 104 -7.93 -21.46 -2.89
C ILE A 104 -7.16 -21.20 -1.58
N LEU A 105 -7.86 -21.14 -0.45
CA LEU A 105 -7.22 -20.99 0.85
C LEU A 105 -6.37 -22.22 1.24
N ALA A 106 -6.83 -23.43 0.89
CA ALA A 106 -6.05 -24.65 1.08
C ALA A 106 -4.76 -24.64 0.23
N GLU A 107 -4.85 -24.19 -1.02
CA GLU A 107 -3.70 -24.03 -1.92
C GLU A 107 -2.67 -23.02 -1.37
N LEU A 108 -3.14 -21.89 -0.83
CA LEU A 108 -2.28 -20.90 -0.17
C LEU A 108 -1.59 -21.47 1.08
N ALA A 109 -2.30 -22.29 1.87
CA ALA A 109 -1.74 -22.91 3.08
C ALA A 109 -0.53 -23.80 2.76
N THR A 110 -0.47 -24.43 1.58
CA THR A 110 0.68 -25.27 1.16
C THR A 110 2.00 -24.50 1.01
N VAL A 111 1.94 -23.18 0.93
CA VAL A 111 3.10 -22.28 0.79
C VAL A 111 3.14 -21.22 1.88
N GLU A 112 2.56 -21.52 3.05
CA GLU A 112 2.61 -20.65 4.23
C GLU A 112 1.95 -19.28 3.97
N MET A 113 0.81 -19.29 3.28
CA MET A 113 0.02 -18.09 2.99
C MET A 113 -1.43 -18.23 3.48
N HIS A 114 -2.08 -17.12 3.79
CA HIS A 114 -3.46 -17.10 4.27
C HIS A 114 -4.21 -15.82 3.87
N ALA A 115 -5.52 -15.78 4.12
CA ALA A 115 -6.36 -14.58 3.97
C ALA A 115 -6.94 -14.06 5.32
N ILE A 116 -6.44 -14.58 6.44
CA ILE A 116 -6.87 -14.22 7.79
C ILE A 116 -6.77 -12.70 8.00
N GLN A 117 -7.86 -12.10 8.47
CA GLN A 117 -7.95 -10.70 8.88
C GLN A 117 -7.57 -9.66 7.81
N THR A 118 -7.61 -10.01 6.52
CA THR A 118 -7.36 -9.04 5.42
C THR A 118 -8.57 -8.12 5.16
N SER A 119 -9.71 -8.42 5.79
CA SER A 119 -10.94 -7.63 5.82
C SER A 119 -11.58 -7.63 7.23
N GLY A 120 -12.87 -7.33 7.38
CA GLY A 120 -13.57 -7.32 8.67
C GLY A 120 -13.30 -6.10 9.55
N ASN A 121 -13.91 -6.13 10.74
CA ASN A 121 -13.72 -5.15 11.83
C ASN A 121 -12.68 -5.68 12.82
N CYS A 122 -11.45 -5.84 12.34
CA CYS A 122 -10.31 -6.33 13.11
C CYS A 122 -9.04 -5.63 12.62
N ILE A 123 -7.92 -5.99 13.24
CA ILE A 123 -6.58 -5.58 12.80
C ILE A 123 -6.32 -6.15 11.40
N ARG A 124 -5.80 -5.32 10.50
CA ARG A 124 -5.43 -5.67 9.11
C ARG A 124 -3.95 -5.99 9.02
N ASN A 125 -3.53 -6.41 7.82
CA ASN A 125 -2.12 -6.60 7.45
C ASN A 125 -1.22 -5.48 8.00
N VAL A 126 -0.10 -5.86 8.62
CA VAL A 126 0.94 -4.94 9.10
C VAL A 126 1.82 -4.59 7.90
N THR A 127 1.94 -3.30 7.58
CA THR A 127 2.70 -2.81 6.42
C THR A 127 4.00 -2.15 6.86
N THR A 128 5.02 -2.18 5.99
CA THR A 128 6.31 -1.52 6.23
C THR A 128 6.94 -1.00 4.95
N ASP A 129 8.07 -0.31 5.07
CA ASP A 129 8.89 0.18 3.97
C ASP A 129 9.22 -0.98 3.01
N GLN A 130 8.92 -0.82 1.72
CA GLN A 130 9.28 -1.82 0.71
C GLN A 130 10.79 -2.09 0.62
N PHE A 131 11.64 -1.21 1.16
CA PHE A 131 13.09 -1.36 1.24
C PHE A 131 13.59 -1.78 2.64
N ALA A 132 12.70 -2.21 3.55
CA ALA A 132 13.06 -2.72 4.87
C ALA A 132 14.12 -3.85 4.83
N GLY A 133 15.16 -3.74 5.62
CA GLY A 133 16.33 -4.62 5.66
C GLY A 133 17.45 -4.24 4.70
N ILE A 134 17.24 -3.28 3.78
CA ILE A 134 18.22 -2.96 2.73
C ILE A 134 18.43 -1.46 2.46
N ALA A 135 17.52 -0.59 2.93
CA ALA A 135 17.59 0.84 2.66
C ALA A 135 18.89 1.45 3.26
N PRO A 136 19.59 2.34 2.52
CA PRO A 136 20.79 3.02 3.06
C PRO A 136 20.53 3.88 4.29
N ASP A 137 19.31 4.41 4.43
CA ASP A 137 18.89 5.26 5.53
C ASP A 137 18.15 4.50 6.65
N GLU A 138 18.25 3.17 6.65
CA GLU A 138 17.65 2.31 7.66
C GLU A 138 18.39 2.39 8.99
N VAL A 139 17.64 2.71 10.06
CA VAL A 139 18.12 2.74 11.44
C VAL A 139 17.99 1.37 12.11
N VAL A 140 16.91 0.65 11.80
CA VAL A 140 16.63 -0.71 12.25
C VAL A 140 15.81 -1.43 11.19
N ASP A 141 16.03 -2.73 11.00
CA ASP A 141 15.12 -3.54 10.18
C ASP A 141 13.77 -3.68 10.90
N PRO A 142 12.67 -3.13 10.36
CA PRO A 142 11.37 -3.17 11.03
C PRO A 142 10.67 -4.54 10.92
N ARG A 143 11.13 -5.45 10.04
CA ARG A 143 10.41 -6.68 9.71
C ARG A 143 10.24 -7.63 10.91
N PRO A 144 11.25 -7.86 11.78
CA PRO A 144 11.05 -8.68 12.98
C PRO A 144 9.96 -8.14 13.90
N LEU A 145 9.92 -6.82 14.12
CA LEU A 145 8.93 -6.18 14.99
C LEU A 145 7.53 -6.18 14.33
N ALA A 146 7.46 -5.99 13.01
CA ALA A 146 6.22 -6.14 12.25
C ALA A 146 5.67 -7.58 12.31
N GLU A 147 6.54 -8.59 12.27
CA GLU A 147 6.18 -10.00 12.43
C GLU A 147 5.69 -10.30 13.85
N ILE A 148 6.32 -9.74 14.89
CA ILE A 148 5.81 -9.85 16.28
C ILE A 148 4.40 -9.25 16.39
N ILE A 149 4.15 -8.07 15.81
CA ILE A 149 2.81 -7.46 15.78
C ILE A 149 1.83 -8.35 15.00
N ARG A 150 2.25 -8.96 13.87
CA ARG A 150 1.42 -9.88 13.09
C ARG A 150 1.01 -11.11 13.93
N GLN A 151 1.97 -11.75 14.60
CA GLN A 151 1.73 -12.92 15.45
C GLN A 151 0.77 -12.57 16.59
N TRP A 152 1.05 -11.50 17.32
CA TRP A 152 0.22 -11.04 18.42
C TRP A 152 -1.21 -10.66 17.99
N SER A 153 -1.37 -10.01 16.83
CA SER A 153 -2.68 -9.53 16.37
C SER A 153 -3.56 -10.62 15.73
N THR A 154 -2.97 -11.75 15.34
CA THR A 154 -3.68 -12.84 14.67
C THR A 154 -4.55 -13.58 15.68
N PHE A 155 -5.87 -13.59 15.46
CA PHE A 155 -6.88 -14.16 16.36
C PHE A 155 -6.83 -13.62 17.80
N HIS A 156 -6.31 -12.41 18.01
CA HIS A 156 -6.27 -11.81 19.34
C HIS A 156 -7.68 -11.74 19.95
N PRO A 157 -7.94 -12.36 21.11
CA PRO A 157 -9.30 -12.58 21.62
C PRO A 157 -10.04 -11.27 21.90
N GLU A 158 -9.31 -10.24 22.35
CA GLU A 158 -9.88 -8.92 22.64
C GLU A 158 -10.13 -8.07 21.38
N PHE A 159 -9.38 -8.29 20.29
CA PHE A 159 -9.32 -7.38 19.13
C PHE A 159 -9.82 -8.02 17.83
N ALA A 160 -10.41 -9.22 17.92
CA ALA A 160 -11.04 -9.89 16.77
C ALA A 160 -12.33 -9.19 16.29
N LEU A 161 -12.95 -8.34 17.14
CA LEU A 161 -14.23 -7.65 16.88
C LEU A 161 -14.19 -6.16 17.30
N LEU A 162 -13.29 -5.39 16.70
CA LEU A 162 -13.17 -3.94 16.92
C LEU A 162 -14.40 -3.17 16.39
N PRO A 163 -14.56 -1.87 16.74
CA PRO A 163 -15.62 -1.04 16.17
C PRO A 163 -15.55 -0.93 14.64
N ARG A 164 -14.34 -0.91 14.07
CA ARG A 164 -14.08 -0.90 12.62
C ARG A 164 -12.68 -1.46 12.30
N LYS A 165 -12.34 -1.55 11.01
CA LYS A 165 -10.99 -1.91 10.52
C LYS A 165 -9.89 -1.10 11.23
N PHE A 166 -8.80 -1.77 11.57
CA PHE A 166 -7.65 -1.18 12.25
C PHE A 166 -6.36 -1.51 11.51
N LYS A 167 -5.48 -0.54 11.30
CA LYS A 167 -4.31 -0.64 10.41
C LYS A 167 -3.04 -0.20 11.14
N PHE A 168 -2.01 -1.03 11.06
CA PHE A 168 -0.65 -0.70 11.46
C PHE A 168 0.20 -0.35 10.23
N ALA A 169 1.13 0.58 10.42
CA ALA A 169 2.32 0.75 9.60
C ALA A 169 3.55 0.90 10.47
N VAL A 170 4.66 0.33 10.01
CA VAL A 170 5.94 0.29 10.72
C VAL A 170 7.03 0.84 9.81
N SER A 171 7.82 1.79 10.29
CA SER A 171 9.00 2.32 9.62
C SER A 171 10.22 2.18 10.54
N GLY A 172 11.35 1.77 9.96
CA GLY A 172 12.66 1.75 10.61
C GLY A 172 13.69 2.63 9.89
N SER A 173 13.24 3.45 8.95
CA SER A 173 14.06 4.32 8.10
C SER A 173 13.84 5.79 8.46
N THR A 174 14.83 6.65 8.17
CA THR A 174 14.66 8.11 8.36
C THR A 174 13.63 8.73 7.42
N GLN A 175 13.40 8.11 6.26
CA GLN A 175 12.32 8.48 5.34
C GLN A 175 11.10 7.58 5.57
N ASP A 176 9.92 8.19 5.78
CA ASP A 176 8.65 7.49 5.87
C ASP A 176 8.18 7.04 4.48
N ARG A 177 8.53 5.81 4.13
CA ARG A 177 8.01 5.10 2.94
C ARG A 177 6.83 4.18 3.28
N ALA A 178 6.49 4.05 4.57
CA ALA A 178 5.41 3.21 5.07
C ALA A 178 4.09 3.98 5.27
N VAL A 179 4.11 5.30 5.08
CA VAL A 179 3.00 6.25 5.23
C VAL A 179 2.36 6.13 6.61
N VAL A 180 3.19 6.17 7.66
CA VAL A 180 2.81 5.86 9.04
C VAL A 180 1.73 6.80 9.59
N GLN A 181 1.72 8.07 9.18
CA GLN A 181 0.72 9.06 9.59
C GLN A 181 -0.70 8.75 9.04
N MET A 182 -0.83 7.84 8.07
CA MET A 182 -2.11 7.51 7.41
C MET A 182 -2.77 6.27 8.02
N HIS A 183 -2.17 5.70 9.08
CA HIS A 183 -2.57 4.47 9.73
C HIS A 183 -3.27 4.71 11.07
N ASP A 184 -4.02 3.70 11.54
CA ASP A 184 -4.70 3.80 12.84
C ASP A 184 -3.66 3.89 13.98
N ILE A 185 -2.58 3.11 13.87
CA ILE A 185 -1.30 3.29 14.57
C ILE A 185 -0.16 3.31 13.54
N GLY A 186 0.70 4.32 13.64
CA GLY A 186 1.99 4.39 12.93
C GLY A 186 3.13 4.24 13.93
N LEU A 187 4.15 3.44 13.59
CA LEU A 187 5.30 3.16 14.45
C LEU A 187 6.57 3.54 13.71
N GLU A 188 7.26 4.58 14.18
CA GLU A 188 8.55 5.00 13.64
C GLU A 188 9.65 4.66 14.63
N PHE A 189 10.51 3.71 14.27
CA PHE A 189 11.63 3.28 15.09
C PHE A 189 12.86 4.13 14.83
N TYR A 190 13.51 4.59 15.90
CA TYR A 190 14.74 5.37 15.83
C TYR A 190 15.67 5.04 17.00
N ARG A 191 16.94 5.44 16.90
CA ARG A 191 17.91 5.36 18.00
C ARG A 191 18.16 6.74 18.57
N ASN A 192 18.12 6.87 19.90
CA ASN A 192 18.51 8.12 20.55
C ASN A 192 20.05 8.28 20.57
N ALA A 193 20.54 9.39 21.15
CA ALA A 193 21.98 9.66 21.27
C ALA A 193 22.75 8.61 22.09
N GLY A 194 22.07 7.87 22.97
CA GLY A 194 22.64 6.76 23.74
C GLY A 194 22.64 5.41 23.00
N GLY A 195 22.09 5.36 21.78
CA GLY A 195 21.97 4.14 20.98
C GLY A 195 20.75 3.27 21.31
N GLU A 196 19.91 3.70 22.26
CA GLU A 196 18.70 2.97 22.67
C GLU A 196 17.65 3.03 21.57
N LEU A 197 17.02 1.88 21.29
CA LEU A 197 15.94 1.78 20.31
C LEU A 197 14.62 2.27 20.93
N LEU A 198 14.05 3.31 20.33
CA LEU A 198 12.81 3.94 20.76
C LEU A 198 11.80 3.96 19.59
N ILE A 199 10.55 4.20 19.94
CA ILE A 199 9.44 4.29 19.01
C ILE A 199 8.75 5.64 19.18
N LYS A 200 8.66 6.39 18.09
CA LYS A 200 7.69 7.47 17.96
C LYS A 200 6.36 6.88 17.50
N VAL A 201 5.34 7.02 18.34
CA VAL A 201 4.02 6.41 18.15
C VAL A 201 3.04 7.46 17.65
N TRP A 202 2.48 7.20 16.48
CA TRP A 202 1.43 7.98 15.85
C TRP A 202 0.09 7.26 16.02
N VAL A 203 -0.98 8.01 16.24
CA VAL A 203 -2.33 7.45 16.41
C VAL A 203 -3.38 8.28 15.69
N GLY A 204 -4.47 7.63 15.27
CA GLY A 204 -5.64 8.35 14.77
C GLY A 204 -5.53 8.82 13.32
N GLY A 205 -4.67 8.21 12.51
CA GLY A 205 -4.58 8.48 11.08
C GLY A 205 -5.66 7.76 10.25
N GLY A 206 -5.89 8.27 9.04
CA GLY A 206 -6.64 7.55 8.00
C GLY A 206 -7.30 8.45 6.97
N LEU A 207 -7.26 8.03 5.71
CA LEU A 207 -7.64 8.87 4.57
C LEU A 207 -9.14 8.89 4.23
N GLY A 208 -9.89 7.80 4.37
CA GLY A 208 -11.26 7.75 3.82
C GLY A 208 -12.23 8.80 4.43
N ARG A 209 -13.21 9.29 3.67
CA ARG A 209 -14.25 10.33 3.91
C ARG A 209 -13.83 11.60 4.66
N THR A 210 -13.36 11.45 5.89
CA THR A 210 -12.82 12.56 6.69
C THR A 210 -11.33 12.30 6.84
N PRO A 211 -10.48 12.71 5.88
CA PRO A 211 -9.04 12.47 5.95
C PRO A 211 -8.46 13.16 7.18
N ILE A 212 -7.64 12.42 7.93
CA ILE A 212 -6.93 12.89 9.13
C ILE A 212 -5.54 12.26 9.09
N LEU A 213 -4.50 13.07 9.24
CA LEU A 213 -3.14 12.60 9.52
C LEU A 213 -3.04 12.30 11.02
N GLY A 214 -2.36 11.21 11.37
CA GLY A 214 -2.19 10.78 12.75
C GLY A 214 -1.42 11.81 13.57
N GLU A 215 -1.70 11.85 14.85
CA GLU A 215 -1.01 12.72 15.82
C GLU A 215 -0.05 11.87 16.65
N VAL A 216 1.07 12.47 17.06
CA VAL A 216 2.03 11.81 17.94
C VAL A 216 1.41 11.68 19.33
N ILE A 217 1.26 10.45 19.81
CA ILE A 217 0.81 10.17 21.18
C ILE A 217 1.99 9.96 22.12
N GLU A 218 3.08 9.39 21.64
CA GLU A 218 4.31 9.17 22.41
C GLU A 218 5.53 9.39 21.52
N GLU A 219 6.47 10.21 21.96
CA GLU A 219 7.67 10.55 21.18
C GLU A 219 8.77 9.50 21.37
N ALA A 220 8.86 8.88 22.54
CA ALA A 220 10.02 8.11 22.97
C ALA A 220 9.63 6.83 23.74
N LEU A 221 8.81 5.97 23.15
CA LEU A 221 8.41 4.70 23.76
C LEU A 221 9.57 3.68 23.67
N PRO A 222 10.04 3.08 24.78
CA PRO A 222 11.00 1.98 24.72
C PRO A 222 10.42 0.79 23.95
N TRP A 223 11.20 0.22 23.04
CA TRP A 223 10.72 -0.82 22.11
C TRP A 223 10.12 -2.05 22.81
N GLN A 224 10.57 -2.35 24.03
CA GLN A 224 10.06 -3.44 24.86
C GLN A 224 8.56 -3.30 25.12
N HIS A 225 8.04 -2.08 25.16
CA HIS A 225 6.65 -1.81 25.44
C HIS A 225 5.76 -1.74 24.20
N LEU A 226 6.29 -2.01 23.01
CA LEU A 226 5.57 -1.97 21.74
C LEU A 226 4.17 -2.58 21.82
N LEU A 227 4.05 -3.85 22.26
CA LEU A 227 2.76 -4.54 22.31
C LEU A 227 1.86 -3.98 23.41
N SER A 228 2.37 -3.82 24.64
CA SER A 228 1.60 -3.27 25.76
C SER A 228 1.02 -1.88 25.46
N TYR A 229 1.75 -1.01 24.77
CA TYR A 229 1.24 0.31 24.42
C TYR A 229 0.17 0.24 23.31
N CYS A 230 0.37 -0.63 22.31
CA CYS A 230 -0.63 -0.90 21.28
C CYS A 230 -1.92 -1.47 21.88
N GLU A 231 -1.81 -2.37 22.87
CA GLU A 231 -2.94 -2.92 23.62
C GLU A 231 -3.73 -1.82 24.32
N ALA A 232 -3.05 -0.89 25.01
CA ALA A 232 -3.71 0.22 25.68
C ALA A 232 -4.47 1.14 24.70
N ILE A 233 -3.86 1.48 23.56
CA ILE A 233 -4.51 2.24 22.48
C ILE A 233 -5.76 1.50 21.97
N LEU A 234 -5.62 0.21 21.68
CA LEU A 234 -6.71 -0.61 21.17
C LEU A 234 -7.83 -0.81 22.20
N ARG A 235 -7.52 -0.92 23.50
CA ARG A 235 -8.50 -1.00 24.59
C ARG A 235 -9.34 0.25 24.70
N VAL A 236 -8.71 1.41 24.71
CA VAL A 236 -9.41 2.71 24.71
C VAL A 236 -10.30 2.81 23.48
N TYR A 237 -9.80 2.45 22.30
CA TYR A 237 -10.60 2.43 21.08
C TYR A 237 -11.74 1.40 21.13
N ASN A 238 -11.51 0.20 21.65
CA ASN A 238 -12.53 -0.85 21.70
C ASN A 238 -13.68 -0.49 22.66
N ARG A 239 -13.34 0.17 23.77
CA ARG A 239 -14.30 0.63 24.79
C ARG A 239 -15.13 1.83 24.33
N TRP A 240 -14.49 2.83 23.71
CA TRP A 240 -15.13 4.13 23.44
C TRP A 240 -15.41 4.39 21.96
N GLY A 241 -14.89 3.57 21.07
CA GLY A 241 -15.14 3.68 19.64
C GLY A 241 -16.61 3.44 19.30
N ARG A 242 -17.17 4.31 18.46
CA ARG A 242 -18.58 4.23 18.05
C ARG A 242 -18.90 2.93 17.30
N ARG A 243 -20.02 2.31 17.65
CA ARG A 243 -20.59 1.14 16.95
C ARG A 243 -21.98 1.42 16.38
N ASP A 244 -22.58 2.54 16.75
CA ASP A 244 -23.89 3.02 16.29
C ASP A 244 -23.84 3.60 14.87
N ASN A 245 -22.69 4.13 14.45
CA ASN A 245 -22.50 4.69 13.12
C ASN A 245 -21.16 4.26 12.50
N ALA A 246 -21.24 3.36 11.51
CA ALA A 246 -20.06 2.82 10.82
C ALA A 246 -19.18 3.87 10.13
N TYR A 247 -19.74 5.02 9.72
CA TYR A 247 -19.00 6.13 9.11
C TYR A 247 -18.22 6.97 10.14
N LYS A 248 -18.53 6.82 11.42
CA LYS A 248 -17.88 7.51 12.55
C LYS A 248 -17.17 6.55 13.50
N ALA A 249 -17.02 5.28 13.10
CA ALA A 249 -16.51 4.19 13.95
C ALA A 249 -14.98 4.02 13.97
N ARG A 250 -14.19 4.76 13.17
CA ARG A 250 -12.72 4.64 13.12
C ARG A 250 -12.06 5.39 14.27
N ILE A 251 -10.91 4.90 14.76
CA ILE A 251 -10.17 5.52 15.87
C ILE A 251 -9.83 7.00 15.64
N LYS A 252 -9.54 7.41 14.40
CA LYS A 252 -9.32 8.83 14.04
C LYS A 252 -10.45 9.76 14.46
N ILE A 253 -11.69 9.27 14.48
CA ILE A 253 -12.86 10.05 14.92
C ILE A 253 -12.87 10.18 16.44
N LEU A 254 -12.50 9.12 17.15
CA LEU A 254 -12.37 9.11 18.62
C LEU A 254 -11.24 10.04 19.08
N VAL A 255 -10.04 9.91 18.49
CA VAL A 255 -8.88 10.76 18.80
C VAL A 255 -9.23 12.23 18.55
N LYS A 256 -9.81 12.56 17.39
CA LYS A 256 -10.24 13.93 17.08
C LYS A 256 -11.31 14.46 18.04
N ALA A 257 -12.23 13.61 18.50
CA ALA A 257 -13.31 14.03 19.39
C ALA A 257 -12.82 14.29 20.82
N LEU A 258 -11.88 13.49 21.32
CA LEU A 258 -11.28 13.67 22.63
C LEU A 258 -10.18 14.75 22.64
N GLY A 259 -9.46 14.90 21.52
CA GLY A 259 -8.18 15.58 21.47
C GLY A 259 -7.05 14.66 21.93
N ILE A 260 -5.85 14.84 21.35
CA ILE A 260 -4.69 13.96 21.60
C ILE A 260 -4.30 13.89 23.08
N ALA A 261 -4.39 15.00 23.82
CA ALA A 261 -4.02 15.04 25.24
C ALA A 261 -4.93 14.15 26.12
N GLU A 262 -6.24 14.22 25.92
CA GLU A 262 -7.19 13.39 26.68
C GLU A 262 -7.13 11.93 26.24
N PHE A 263 -6.99 11.68 24.93
CA PHE A 263 -6.78 10.32 24.43
C PHE A 263 -5.53 9.69 25.05
N LYS A 264 -4.40 10.42 25.08
CA LYS A 264 -3.17 10.01 25.76
C LYS A 264 -3.42 9.72 27.23
N ARG A 265 -4.08 10.62 27.98
CA ARG A 265 -4.37 10.40 29.40
C ARG A 265 -5.10 9.08 29.66
N GLN A 266 -6.06 8.71 28.80
CA GLN A 266 -6.78 7.43 28.92
C GLN A 266 -5.90 6.22 28.56
N VAL A 267 -5.07 6.33 27.52
CA VAL A 267 -4.13 5.27 27.13
C VAL A 267 -3.10 5.04 28.22
N GLU A 268 -2.47 6.09 28.76
CA GLU A 268 -1.50 5.99 29.85
C GLU A 268 -2.13 5.40 31.12
N ALA A 269 -3.38 5.77 31.42
CA ALA A 269 -4.10 5.20 32.56
C ALA A 269 -4.38 3.70 32.39
N ASP A 270 -4.73 3.23 31.19
CA ASP A 270 -4.88 1.79 30.91
C ASP A 270 -3.52 1.07 30.95
N TRP A 271 -2.51 1.66 30.30
CA TRP A 271 -1.16 1.09 30.18
C TRP A 271 -0.46 0.90 31.54
N ALA A 272 -0.68 1.82 32.49
CA ALA A 272 -0.12 1.73 33.84
C ALA A 272 -0.45 0.40 34.57
N PHE A 273 -1.52 -0.29 34.20
CA PHE A 273 -1.88 -1.58 34.79
C PHE A 273 -1.10 -2.77 34.23
N HIS A 274 -0.51 -2.66 33.03
CA HIS A 274 0.07 -3.81 32.31
C HIS A 274 1.40 -3.53 31.59
N LYS A 275 1.96 -2.34 31.73
CA LYS A 275 3.21 -1.89 31.07
C LYS A 275 4.37 -2.89 31.15
N ASP A 276 4.60 -3.47 32.33
CA ASP A 276 5.66 -4.44 32.63
C ASP A 276 5.12 -5.88 32.76
N GLY A 277 3.97 -6.14 32.12
CA GLY A 277 3.28 -7.42 32.15
C GLY A 277 3.84 -8.46 31.17
N PRO A 278 3.12 -9.57 30.96
CA PRO A 278 3.57 -10.64 30.07
C PRO A 278 3.76 -10.24 28.60
N THR A 279 3.20 -9.10 28.17
CA THR A 279 3.30 -8.59 26.79
C THR A 279 4.47 -7.63 26.59
N THR A 280 5.26 -7.36 27.63
CA THR A 280 6.55 -6.66 27.51
C THR A 280 7.53 -7.54 26.75
N LEU A 281 8.01 -7.06 25.60
CA LEU A 281 8.93 -7.78 24.75
C LEU A 281 10.30 -7.91 25.41
N THR A 282 10.87 -9.11 25.28
CA THR A 282 12.22 -9.41 25.74
C THR A 282 13.19 -9.43 24.56
N GLN A 283 14.49 -9.23 24.83
CA GLN A 283 15.51 -9.42 23.81
C GLN A 283 15.47 -10.82 23.22
N ALA A 284 15.19 -11.85 24.03
CA ALA A 284 15.09 -13.22 23.57
C ALA A 284 13.96 -13.42 22.53
N GLU A 285 12.82 -12.75 22.71
CA GLU A 285 11.72 -12.81 21.75
C GLU A 285 12.04 -12.06 20.46
N LEU A 286 12.64 -10.87 20.56
CA LEU A 286 13.13 -10.15 19.38
C LEU A 286 14.18 -10.98 18.62
N ASP A 287 15.13 -11.59 19.34
CA ASP A 287 16.15 -12.44 18.77
C ASP A 287 15.54 -13.68 18.11
N ARG A 288 14.52 -14.30 18.71
CA ARG A 288 13.79 -15.47 18.14
C ARG A 288 13.24 -15.16 16.76
N VAL A 289 12.56 -14.02 16.61
CA VAL A 289 11.95 -13.62 15.34
C VAL A 289 12.99 -13.08 14.35
N SER A 290 14.00 -12.36 14.83
CA SER A 290 15.04 -11.76 13.98
C SER A 290 15.85 -12.79 13.17
N LYS A 291 15.97 -14.03 13.65
CA LYS A 291 16.69 -15.11 12.92
C LYS A 291 16.09 -15.44 11.56
N TYR A 292 14.83 -15.08 11.34
CA TYR A 292 14.14 -15.29 10.07
C TYR A 292 14.36 -14.15 9.05
N PHE A 293 14.88 -13.02 9.48
CA PHE A 293 15.09 -11.83 8.66
C PHE A 293 16.59 -11.52 8.53
N THR A 294 17.38 -12.55 8.22
CA THR A 294 18.82 -12.43 8.03
C THR A 294 19.15 -11.85 6.66
N ALA A 295 20.28 -11.14 6.59
CA ALA A 295 20.87 -10.77 5.31
C ALA A 295 21.24 -12.02 4.49
N PRO A 296 21.03 -12.01 3.15
CA PRO A 296 21.64 -12.97 2.24
C PRO A 296 23.17 -13.00 2.39
N ALA A 297 23.79 -14.09 1.92
CA ALA A 297 25.23 -14.21 1.84
C ALA A 297 25.78 -13.37 0.67
N TYR A 298 25.78 -12.06 0.83
CA TYR A 298 26.25 -11.13 -0.19
C TYR A 298 27.71 -11.38 -0.55
N ALA A 299 28.00 -11.41 -1.85
CA ALA A 299 29.36 -11.30 -2.36
C ALA A 299 29.99 -9.97 -1.97
N ALA A 300 31.28 -9.96 -1.63
CA ALA A 300 32.05 -8.74 -1.43
C ALA A 300 32.34 -8.09 -2.80
N LEU A 301 31.60 -7.04 -3.14
CA LEU A 301 31.67 -6.34 -4.42
C LEU A 301 32.03 -4.87 -4.21
N ALA A 302 32.65 -4.26 -5.23
CA ALA A 302 32.81 -2.81 -5.27
C ALA A 302 31.46 -2.13 -5.57
N ASP A 303 31.28 -0.89 -5.14
CA ASP A 303 30.08 -0.10 -5.46
C ASP A 303 30.13 0.53 -6.88
N SER A 304 30.74 -0.19 -7.82
CA SER A 304 30.92 0.21 -9.21
C SER A 304 31.14 -1.03 -10.05
N ASP A 305 30.58 -1.05 -11.26
CA ASP A 305 30.79 -2.10 -12.24
C ASP A 305 30.98 -1.49 -13.64
N ALA A 306 32.07 -1.84 -14.32
CA ALA A 306 32.43 -1.23 -15.60
C ALA A 306 31.48 -1.64 -16.73
N GLY A 307 30.95 -2.88 -16.70
CA GLY A 307 30.00 -3.36 -17.70
C GLY A 307 28.66 -2.65 -17.59
N PHE A 308 28.17 -2.47 -16.37
CA PHE A 308 27.00 -1.66 -16.06
C PHE A 308 27.14 -0.22 -16.56
N GLU A 309 28.25 0.47 -16.22
CA GLU A 309 28.45 1.87 -16.63
C GLU A 309 28.59 2.04 -18.15
N ALA A 310 29.25 1.09 -18.82
CA ALA A 310 29.31 1.07 -20.28
C ALA A 310 27.90 0.96 -20.87
N LYS A 311 27.09 -0.01 -20.43
CA LYS A 311 25.72 -0.19 -20.93
C LYS A 311 24.81 0.99 -20.63
N ARG A 312 24.94 1.58 -19.44
CA ARG A 312 24.18 2.77 -19.04
C ARG A 312 24.51 3.98 -19.92
N SER A 313 25.74 4.07 -20.42
CA SER A 313 26.17 5.17 -21.30
C SER A 313 25.84 4.92 -22.78
N GLU A 314 25.82 3.65 -23.20
CA GLU A 314 25.49 3.22 -24.57
C GLU A 314 23.99 3.28 -24.89
N GLU A 315 23.11 2.95 -23.93
CA GLU A 315 21.68 2.74 -24.19
C GLU A 315 20.77 3.67 -23.34
N LYS A 316 20.20 4.70 -23.99
CA LYS A 316 19.30 5.69 -23.34
C LYS A 316 18.12 5.02 -22.62
N ALA A 317 17.52 3.98 -23.21
CA ALA A 317 16.38 3.29 -22.61
C ALA A 317 16.75 2.59 -21.29
N PHE A 318 17.92 1.95 -21.24
CA PHE A 318 18.45 1.35 -20.02
C PHE A 318 18.81 2.43 -18.99
N ALA A 319 19.44 3.53 -19.41
CA ALA A 319 19.74 4.65 -18.52
C ALA A 319 18.49 5.25 -17.86
N ASN A 320 17.41 5.44 -18.62
CA ASN A 320 16.14 5.93 -18.11
C ASN A 320 15.51 4.96 -17.10
N TRP A 321 15.56 3.65 -17.38
CA TRP A 321 15.10 2.63 -16.45
C TRP A 321 15.93 2.59 -15.17
N VAL A 322 17.27 2.63 -15.27
CA VAL A 322 18.16 2.72 -14.11
C VAL A 322 17.81 3.93 -13.26
N LYS A 323 17.59 5.10 -13.87
CA LYS A 323 17.26 6.33 -13.15
C LYS A 323 15.96 6.23 -12.33
N ARG A 324 14.98 5.46 -12.79
CA ARG A 324 13.62 5.44 -12.20
C ARG A 324 13.35 4.20 -11.36
N ASN A 325 13.80 3.04 -11.82
CA ASN A 325 13.45 1.75 -11.24
C ASN A 325 14.54 1.18 -10.33
N VAL A 326 15.77 1.69 -10.39
CA VAL A 326 16.89 1.18 -9.59
C VAL A 326 17.14 2.10 -8.40
N HIS A 327 17.15 1.51 -7.20
CA HIS A 327 17.30 2.21 -5.94
C HIS A 327 18.59 1.76 -5.23
N ALA A 328 19.12 2.67 -4.42
CA ALA A 328 20.31 2.41 -3.62
C ALA A 328 20.07 1.30 -2.60
N HIS A 329 21.16 0.64 -2.21
CA HIS A 329 21.19 -0.47 -1.28
C HIS A 329 22.32 -0.25 -0.28
N LYS A 330 22.17 -0.67 0.98
CA LYS A 330 23.20 -0.47 2.00
C LYS A 330 24.46 -1.33 1.82
N GLN A 331 24.34 -2.42 1.07
CA GLN A 331 25.49 -3.27 0.69
C GLN A 331 26.11 -2.79 -0.62
N PRO A 332 27.42 -2.50 -0.65
CA PRO A 332 28.15 -2.13 -1.86
C PRO A 332 27.96 -3.14 -3.00
N GLY A 333 27.77 -2.63 -4.22
CA GLY A 333 27.62 -3.47 -5.42
C GLY A 333 26.25 -4.13 -5.60
N TYR A 334 25.31 -3.88 -4.70
CA TYR A 334 23.90 -4.32 -4.80
C TYR A 334 22.97 -3.13 -5.00
N ARG A 335 21.78 -3.37 -5.56
CA ARG A 335 20.71 -2.40 -5.78
C ARG A 335 19.37 -3.07 -5.57
N ALA A 336 18.36 -2.28 -5.20
CA ALA A 336 16.98 -2.71 -5.28
C ALA A 336 16.38 -2.27 -6.62
N VAL A 337 15.46 -3.07 -7.16
CA VAL A 337 14.83 -2.84 -8.46
C VAL A 337 13.32 -2.91 -8.32
N THR A 338 12.62 -1.83 -8.66
CA THR A 338 11.16 -1.79 -8.73
C THR A 338 10.69 -2.18 -10.13
N LEU A 339 9.99 -3.31 -10.22
CA LEU A 339 9.27 -3.76 -11.41
C LEU A 339 7.94 -3.00 -11.50
N SER A 340 7.75 -2.22 -12.55
CA SER A 340 6.55 -1.39 -12.73
C SER A 340 5.38 -2.25 -13.20
N LEU A 341 4.25 -2.17 -12.49
CA LEU A 341 2.97 -2.79 -12.87
C LEU A 341 2.00 -1.79 -13.49
N LYS A 342 2.54 -0.71 -14.06
CA LYS A 342 1.76 0.45 -14.53
C LYS A 342 2.11 0.80 -15.97
N VAL A 343 2.11 -0.23 -16.81
CA VAL A 343 2.14 -0.08 -18.27
C VAL A 343 0.80 0.52 -18.71
N THR A 344 0.83 1.46 -19.65
CA THR A 344 -0.38 2.06 -20.24
C THR A 344 -1.34 0.99 -20.78
N GLY A 345 -2.62 1.12 -20.43
CA GLY A 345 -3.67 0.19 -20.86
C GLY A 345 -3.84 -1.05 -19.96
N ILE A 346 -3.00 -1.21 -18.95
CA ILE A 346 -3.17 -2.19 -17.88
C ILE A 346 -3.59 -1.45 -16.61
N ALA A 347 -4.56 -2.01 -15.87
CA ALA A 347 -5.00 -1.40 -14.62
C ALA A 347 -3.82 -1.34 -13.63
N PRO A 348 -3.54 -0.18 -13.00
CA PRO A 348 -2.41 -0.07 -12.08
C PRO A 348 -2.44 -1.11 -10.95
N GLY A 349 -1.35 -1.88 -10.86
CA GLY A 349 -1.18 -2.96 -9.88
C GLY A 349 -1.64 -4.34 -10.33
N ASP A 350 -2.26 -4.47 -11.51
CA ASP A 350 -2.58 -5.78 -12.08
C ASP A 350 -1.33 -6.44 -12.66
N ILE A 351 -1.21 -7.75 -12.46
CA ILE A 351 -0.13 -8.59 -12.96
C ILE A 351 -0.69 -9.93 -13.43
N THR A 352 -0.32 -10.35 -14.64
CA THR A 352 -0.79 -11.62 -15.21
C THR A 352 -0.14 -12.84 -14.55
N ASP A 353 -0.75 -14.01 -14.66
CA ASP A 353 -0.19 -15.28 -14.21
C ASP A 353 1.18 -15.57 -14.85
N LYS A 354 1.34 -15.26 -16.14
CA LYS A 354 2.62 -15.39 -16.86
C LYS A 354 3.68 -14.44 -16.34
N GLN A 355 3.33 -13.18 -16.06
CA GLN A 355 4.26 -12.23 -15.46
C GLN A 355 4.62 -12.62 -14.04
N LEU A 356 3.71 -13.21 -13.26
CA LEU A 356 4.01 -13.75 -11.94
C LEU A 356 5.05 -14.87 -12.02
N ASP A 357 4.92 -15.80 -12.97
CA ASP A 357 5.94 -16.84 -13.20
C ASP A 357 7.30 -16.23 -13.54
N VAL A 358 7.36 -15.23 -14.44
CA VAL A 358 8.59 -14.51 -14.77
C VAL A 358 9.17 -13.80 -13.53
N VAL A 359 8.35 -13.10 -12.75
CA VAL A 359 8.80 -12.41 -11.53
C VAL A 359 9.41 -13.40 -10.53
N ALA A 360 8.85 -14.61 -10.41
CA ALA A 360 9.43 -15.64 -9.56
C ALA A 360 10.80 -16.11 -10.07
N ASP A 361 10.97 -16.28 -11.39
CA ASP A 361 12.24 -16.66 -12.01
C ASP A 361 13.30 -15.54 -11.88
N LEU A 362 12.89 -14.28 -12.03
CA LEU A 362 13.75 -13.11 -11.78
C LEU A 362 14.20 -13.05 -10.32
N ALA A 363 13.30 -13.33 -9.37
CA ALA A 363 13.64 -13.36 -7.96
C ALA A 363 14.66 -14.47 -7.65
N ASP A 364 14.46 -15.69 -8.18
CA ASP A 364 15.40 -16.79 -7.99
C ASP A 364 16.78 -16.50 -8.59
N THR A 365 16.81 -15.86 -9.75
CA THR A 365 18.05 -15.56 -10.48
C THR A 365 18.82 -14.39 -9.87
N TYR A 366 18.11 -13.31 -9.52
CA TYR A 366 18.72 -12.01 -9.24
C TYR A 366 18.53 -11.51 -7.80
N SER A 367 17.64 -12.10 -7.01
CA SER A 367 17.25 -11.56 -5.70
C SER A 367 17.04 -12.64 -4.63
N TYR A 368 17.83 -13.72 -4.70
CA TYR A 368 17.85 -14.81 -3.71
C TYR A 368 16.48 -15.46 -3.44
N GLY A 369 15.58 -15.45 -4.43
CA GLY A 369 14.23 -16.01 -4.33
C GLY A 369 13.26 -15.21 -3.45
N GLU A 370 13.62 -13.99 -3.03
CA GLU A 370 12.75 -13.08 -2.27
C GLU A 370 12.41 -11.82 -3.08
N LEU A 371 11.19 -11.31 -2.87
CA LEU A 371 10.67 -10.09 -3.50
C LEU A 371 9.67 -9.42 -2.57
N ARG A 372 9.29 -8.19 -2.90
CA ARG A 372 8.38 -7.39 -2.07
C ARG A 372 7.32 -6.70 -2.89
N THR A 373 6.17 -6.45 -2.29
CA THR A 373 5.10 -5.64 -2.87
C THR A 373 5.07 -4.27 -2.20
N THR A 374 4.67 -3.25 -2.95
CA THR A 374 4.67 -1.86 -2.48
C THR A 374 3.25 -1.34 -2.24
N HIS A 375 3.12 -0.33 -1.37
CA HIS A 375 1.85 0.39 -1.22
C HIS A 375 1.49 1.21 -2.47
N GLU A 376 2.47 1.42 -3.36
CA GLU A 376 2.31 2.06 -4.67
C GLU A 376 1.91 1.04 -5.76
N GLN A 377 1.57 -0.20 -5.38
CA GLN A 377 1.07 -1.24 -6.28
C GLN A 377 2.11 -1.76 -7.28
N ASN A 378 3.38 -1.80 -6.89
CA ASN A 378 4.49 -2.36 -7.68
C ASN A 378 5.14 -3.55 -6.96
N ILE A 379 6.14 -4.18 -7.59
CA ILE A 379 6.96 -5.25 -7.02
C ILE A 379 8.44 -4.82 -6.96
N VAL A 380 9.16 -5.24 -5.93
CA VAL A 380 10.59 -4.95 -5.72
C VAL A 380 11.40 -6.24 -5.65
N LEU A 381 12.50 -6.30 -6.38
CA LEU A 381 13.61 -7.22 -6.18
C LEU A 381 14.67 -6.50 -5.33
N SER A 382 14.91 -6.94 -4.10
CA SER A 382 15.71 -6.16 -3.14
C SER A 382 17.22 -6.24 -3.35
N ASP A 383 17.71 -7.34 -3.90
CA ASP A 383 19.10 -7.77 -3.68
C ASP A 383 19.86 -8.04 -4.99
N VAL A 384 19.69 -7.18 -5.99
CA VAL A 384 20.25 -7.36 -7.35
C VAL A 384 21.69 -6.82 -7.42
N LYS A 385 22.62 -7.59 -7.96
CA LYS A 385 24.00 -7.11 -8.19
C LYS A 385 24.04 -6.07 -9.31
N LEU A 386 24.91 -5.08 -9.20
CA LEU A 386 25.13 -4.06 -10.24
C LEU A 386 25.40 -4.68 -11.63
N ALA A 387 26.27 -5.69 -11.69
CA ALA A 387 26.62 -6.39 -12.92
C ALA A 387 25.42 -7.10 -13.59
N ASP A 388 24.40 -7.45 -12.81
CA ASP A 388 23.23 -8.19 -13.27
C ASP A 388 22.06 -7.26 -13.69
N LEU A 389 22.19 -5.94 -13.51
CA LEU A 389 21.11 -5.00 -13.83
C LEU A 389 20.75 -4.98 -15.32
N TYR A 390 21.73 -5.09 -16.21
CA TYR A 390 21.48 -5.10 -17.65
C TYR A 390 20.70 -6.35 -18.11
N PRO A 391 21.14 -7.59 -17.82
CA PRO A 391 20.36 -8.78 -18.18
C PRO A 391 18.99 -8.82 -17.49
N LEU A 392 18.89 -8.44 -16.20
CA LEU A 392 17.59 -8.31 -15.52
C LEU A 392 16.67 -7.34 -16.26
N TRP A 393 17.18 -6.18 -16.69
CA TRP A 393 16.38 -5.23 -17.44
C TRP A 393 15.88 -5.79 -18.76
N GLN A 394 16.70 -6.56 -19.48
CA GLN A 394 16.30 -7.20 -20.74
C GLN A 394 15.14 -8.19 -20.51
N ASP A 395 15.24 -9.03 -19.49
CA ASP A 395 14.20 -10.01 -19.15
C ASP A 395 12.91 -9.32 -18.67
N ALA A 396 13.04 -8.33 -17.78
CA ALA A 396 11.91 -7.55 -17.30
C ALA A 396 11.22 -6.77 -18.44
N LYS A 397 11.99 -6.22 -19.39
CA LYS A 397 11.46 -5.52 -20.57
C LYS A 397 10.70 -6.48 -21.47
N ALA A 398 11.22 -7.68 -21.72
CA ALA A 398 10.53 -8.70 -22.50
C ALA A 398 9.17 -9.10 -21.89
N ALA A 399 9.05 -9.05 -20.57
CA ALA A 399 7.81 -9.32 -19.84
C ALA A 399 6.90 -8.09 -19.61
N GLY A 400 7.30 -6.90 -20.09
CA GLY A 400 6.54 -5.66 -19.89
C GLY A 400 6.57 -5.12 -18.46
N LEU A 401 7.65 -5.39 -17.71
CA LEU A 401 7.82 -5.02 -16.29
C LEU A 401 8.90 -3.93 -16.08
N ALA A 402 9.40 -3.34 -17.17
CA ALA A 402 10.52 -2.40 -17.16
C ALA A 402 10.15 -0.97 -17.61
N THR A 403 8.88 -0.57 -17.46
CA THR A 403 8.47 0.82 -17.75
C THR A 403 9.21 1.80 -16.83
N PRO A 404 9.92 2.81 -17.37
CA PRO A 404 10.72 3.74 -16.59
C PRO A 404 9.88 4.89 -16.00
N ASN A 405 8.75 4.56 -15.37
CA ASN A 405 7.79 5.57 -14.91
C ASN A 405 7.71 5.75 -13.40
N ILE A 406 8.46 5.00 -12.59
CA ILE A 406 8.39 5.10 -11.12
C ILE A 406 8.61 6.55 -10.65
N GLY A 407 7.67 7.07 -9.86
CA GLY A 407 7.63 8.45 -9.38
C GLY A 407 7.21 9.50 -10.42
N LEU A 408 6.81 9.11 -11.63
CA LEU A 408 6.29 10.00 -12.68
C LEU A 408 4.76 10.01 -12.70
N ILE A 409 4.19 10.94 -13.46
CA ILE A 409 2.73 11.14 -13.60
C ILE A 409 1.93 9.88 -13.99
N THR A 410 2.56 8.91 -14.67
CA THR A 410 1.91 7.64 -15.05
C THR A 410 2.10 6.51 -14.04
N ASP A 411 2.86 6.71 -12.95
CA ASP A 411 2.99 5.81 -11.80
C ASP A 411 1.77 5.90 -10.87
N ILE A 412 0.58 5.91 -11.46
CA ILE A 412 -0.69 6.21 -10.80
C ILE A 412 -1.03 5.14 -9.75
N ILE A 413 -1.36 5.56 -8.52
CA ILE A 413 -2.04 4.67 -7.57
C ILE A 413 -3.54 4.71 -7.84
N CYS A 414 -4.13 3.56 -8.15
CA CYS A 414 -5.53 3.48 -8.57
C CYS A 414 -6.26 2.34 -7.86
N CYS A 415 -7.40 2.65 -7.25
CA CYS A 415 -8.33 1.60 -6.82
C CYS A 415 -9.20 1.14 -8.00
N PRO A 416 -9.84 -0.04 -7.97
CA PRO A 416 -10.68 -0.47 -9.09
C PRO A 416 -11.89 0.44 -9.36
N GLY A 417 -12.38 1.16 -8.34
CA GLY A 417 -13.61 1.95 -8.43
C GLY A 417 -14.80 1.09 -8.85
N GLY A 418 -15.80 1.71 -9.47
CA GLY A 418 -17.02 1.07 -9.97
C GLY A 418 -16.79 0.04 -11.09
N SER A 419 -15.54 -0.17 -11.51
CA SER A 419 -15.17 -1.22 -12.46
C SER A 419 -15.51 -2.59 -11.88
N PHE A 420 -15.30 -2.80 -10.57
CA PHE A 420 -15.71 -4.02 -9.86
C PHE A 420 -16.27 -3.74 -8.46
N CYS A 421 -15.82 -2.68 -7.77
CA CYS A 421 -16.13 -2.43 -6.36
C CYS A 421 -17.58 -1.97 -6.13
N ASP A 422 -18.29 -2.64 -5.22
CA ASP A 422 -19.68 -2.33 -4.88
C ASP A 422 -19.83 -1.03 -4.06
N LEU A 423 -18.78 -0.62 -3.35
CA LEU A 423 -18.78 0.62 -2.53
C LEU A 423 -18.41 1.89 -3.32
N ALA A 424 -18.12 1.76 -4.61
CA ALA A 424 -17.63 2.87 -5.41
C ALA A 424 -18.78 3.71 -5.97
N ASN A 425 -18.54 5.02 -6.09
CA ASN A 425 -19.48 5.98 -6.70
C ASN A 425 -19.20 6.12 -8.20
N ALA A 426 -17.95 6.03 -8.61
CA ALA A 426 -17.51 6.12 -10.00
C ALA A 426 -16.41 5.10 -10.30
N LYS A 427 -16.15 4.87 -11.58
CA LYS A 427 -15.01 4.06 -12.04
C LYS A 427 -13.69 4.78 -11.76
N SER A 428 -12.58 4.09 -11.96
CA SER A 428 -11.24 4.65 -11.68
C SER A 428 -10.20 4.15 -12.67
N ILE A 429 -10.25 2.86 -13.01
CA ILE A 429 -9.36 2.26 -14.02
C ILE A 429 -9.44 3.01 -15.36
N PRO A 430 -10.63 3.33 -15.92
CA PRO A 430 -10.70 4.09 -17.19
C PRO A 430 -10.13 5.52 -17.09
N ILE A 431 -10.18 6.14 -15.90
CA ILE A 431 -9.61 7.47 -15.69
C ILE A 431 -8.08 7.40 -15.64
N ALA A 432 -7.53 6.41 -14.94
CA ALA A 432 -6.09 6.16 -14.93
C ALA A 432 -5.58 5.91 -16.35
N GLU A 433 -6.28 5.08 -17.12
CA GLU A 433 -5.92 4.80 -18.52
C GLU A 433 -6.00 6.06 -19.39
N ALA A 434 -7.04 6.88 -19.27
CA ALA A 434 -7.17 8.12 -20.03
C ALA A 434 -5.99 9.08 -19.75
N ILE A 435 -5.57 9.19 -18.48
CA ILE A 435 -4.40 10.00 -18.11
C ILE A 435 -3.12 9.37 -18.66
N GLN A 436 -2.93 8.05 -18.54
CA GLN A 436 -1.74 7.38 -19.11
C GLN A 436 -1.62 7.57 -20.62
N ARG A 437 -2.74 7.58 -21.35
CA ARG A 437 -2.79 7.85 -22.80
C ARG A 437 -2.56 9.32 -23.13
N GLN A 438 -2.98 10.25 -22.27
CA GLN A 438 -2.73 11.68 -22.43
C GLN A 438 -1.24 12.03 -22.24
N PHE A 439 -0.55 11.30 -21.36
CA PHE A 439 0.88 11.47 -21.08
C PHE A 439 1.67 10.25 -21.58
N ASP A 440 1.52 9.88 -22.86
CA ASP A 440 2.17 8.70 -23.45
C ASP A 440 3.65 8.93 -23.83
N ASP A 441 4.07 10.19 -23.97
CA ASP A 441 5.47 10.57 -24.20
C ASP A 441 6.29 10.53 -22.90
N LEU A 442 7.18 9.52 -22.79
CA LEU A 442 8.10 9.38 -21.67
C LEU A 442 9.08 10.55 -21.53
N ASP A 443 9.60 11.10 -22.63
CA ASP A 443 10.55 12.22 -22.54
C ASP A 443 9.86 13.44 -21.91
N TYR A 444 8.58 13.69 -22.24
CA TYR A 444 7.78 14.72 -21.58
C TYR A 444 7.50 14.40 -20.11
N GLN A 445 7.18 13.15 -19.76
CA GLN A 445 7.04 12.75 -18.35
C GLN A 445 8.33 12.99 -17.54
N HIS A 446 9.49 12.72 -18.15
CA HIS A 446 10.79 12.98 -17.52
C HIS A 446 11.06 14.48 -17.36
N ASP A 447 10.61 15.32 -18.29
CA ASP A 447 10.67 16.78 -18.19
C ASP A 447 9.74 17.33 -17.10
N ILE A 448 8.53 16.78 -16.94
CA ILE A 448 7.62 17.11 -15.82
C ILE A 448 8.31 16.80 -14.49
N GLY A 449 9.04 15.69 -14.40
CA GLY A 449 9.73 15.28 -13.19
C GLY A 449 8.83 14.54 -12.20
N GLU A 450 9.23 14.51 -10.92
CA GLU A 450 8.54 13.72 -9.91
C GLU A 450 7.13 14.23 -9.61
N LEU A 451 6.13 13.35 -9.73
CA LEU A 451 4.73 13.68 -9.52
C LEU A 451 3.91 12.47 -9.09
N GLU A 452 3.25 12.58 -7.93
CA GLU A 452 2.34 11.56 -7.42
C GLU A 452 0.89 11.86 -7.82
N LEU A 453 0.27 10.99 -8.63
CA LEU A 453 -1.13 11.09 -9.02
C LEU A 453 -1.92 9.89 -8.51
N ASN A 454 -2.93 10.16 -7.69
CA ASN A 454 -3.65 9.14 -6.95
C ASN A 454 -5.16 9.20 -7.19
N ILE A 455 -5.78 8.06 -7.53
CA ILE A 455 -7.18 7.99 -7.97
C ILE A 455 -7.99 7.07 -7.06
N SER A 456 -9.19 7.50 -6.66
CA SER A 456 -10.17 6.65 -5.99
C SER A 456 -11.58 6.88 -6.48
N GLY A 457 -12.32 5.80 -6.73
CA GLY A 457 -13.71 5.87 -7.23
C GLY A 457 -14.75 6.25 -6.18
N CYS A 458 -14.35 6.42 -4.92
CA CYS A 458 -15.20 6.98 -3.87
C CYS A 458 -14.38 7.51 -2.71
N MET A 459 -15.07 8.14 -1.76
CA MET A 459 -14.48 8.77 -0.59
C MET A 459 -13.73 7.81 0.32
N ASN A 460 -13.82 6.48 0.16
CA ASN A 460 -13.05 5.54 0.98
C ASN A 460 -11.52 5.67 0.81
N SER A 461 -11.06 6.34 -0.26
CA SER A 461 -9.66 6.68 -0.50
C SER A 461 -8.74 5.45 -0.51
N CYS A 462 -9.16 4.38 -1.19
CA CYS A 462 -8.37 3.15 -1.30
C CYS A 462 -7.09 3.35 -2.13
N GLY A 463 -7.11 4.27 -3.11
CA GLY A 463 -5.94 4.67 -3.89
C GLY A 463 -5.25 5.92 -3.34
N HIS A 464 -5.49 6.29 -2.07
CA HIS A 464 -4.75 7.37 -1.37
C HIS A 464 -4.80 8.77 -2.04
N HIS A 465 -5.90 9.11 -2.72
CA HIS A 465 -6.04 10.38 -3.46
C HIS A 465 -5.84 11.65 -2.61
N HIS A 466 -6.06 11.60 -1.29
CA HIS A 466 -5.87 12.78 -0.44
C HIS A 466 -4.40 13.18 -0.23
N VAL A 467 -3.45 12.26 -0.47
CA VAL A 467 -2.01 12.48 -0.25
C VAL A 467 -1.20 12.38 -1.54
N GLY A 468 -1.85 12.31 -2.70
CA GLY A 468 -1.16 12.52 -3.98
C GLY A 468 -1.02 14.01 -4.26
N HIS A 469 0.04 14.39 -4.96
CA HIS A 469 0.24 15.76 -5.46
C HIS A 469 -0.99 16.22 -6.25
N ILE A 470 -1.53 15.32 -7.07
CA ILE A 470 -2.84 15.43 -7.71
C ILE A 470 -3.71 14.27 -7.24
N GLY A 471 -4.83 14.58 -6.61
CA GLY A 471 -5.83 13.60 -6.17
C GLY A 471 -7.07 13.64 -7.05
N VAL A 472 -7.57 12.47 -7.46
CA VAL A 472 -8.84 12.33 -8.20
C VAL A 472 -9.81 11.48 -7.40
N LEU A 473 -10.96 12.07 -7.06
CA LEU A 473 -12.03 11.43 -6.30
C LEU A 473 -13.29 11.30 -7.14
N GLY A 474 -13.69 10.06 -7.40
CA GLY A 474 -15.00 9.71 -7.94
C GLY A 474 -16.13 10.09 -6.98
N VAL A 475 -17.09 10.85 -7.50
CA VAL A 475 -18.33 11.24 -6.83
C VAL A 475 -19.50 10.91 -7.76
N ASP A 476 -20.65 10.60 -7.18
CA ASP A 476 -21.88 10.39 -7.94
C ASP A 476 -22.73 11.66 -7.87
N LYS A 477 -23.33 12.06 -9.00
CA LYS A 477 -24.35 13.10 -9.03
C LYS A 477 -25.43 12.70 -10.05
N ASN A 478 -26.63 12.38 -9.55
CA ASN A 478 -27.78 11.99 -10.35
C ASN A 478 -27.47 10.80 -11.28
N ASP A 479 -26.93 9.72 -10.72
CA ASP A 479 -26.59 8.47 -11.45
C ASP A 479 -25.54 8.66 -12.56
N SER A 480 -24.78 9.75 -12.49
CA SER A 480 -23.69 10.08 -13.42
C SER A 480 -22.37 10.19 -12.66
N GLU A 481 -21.33 9.63 -13.27
CA GLU A 481 -19.98 9.62 -12.71
C GLU A 481 -19.29 10.98 -12.90
N PHE A 482 -18.92 11.61 -11.79
CA PHE A 482 -18.16 12.85 -11.76
C PHE A 482 -16.88 12.68 -10.92
N TYR A 483 -15.92 13.59 -11.10
CA TYR A 483 -14.61 13.50 -10.48
C TYR A 483 -14.19 14.84 -9.87
N GLN A 484 -13.99 14.87 -8.56
CA GLN A 484 -13.42 16.00 -7.85
C GLN A 484 -11.90 15.89 -7.87
N VAL A 485 -11.22 17.01 -8.13
CA VAL A 485 -9.76 17.09 -8.17
C VAL A 485 -9.24 17.86 -6.95
N THR A 486 -8.18 17.35 -6.34
CA THR A 486 -7.42 18.00 -5.27
C THR A 486 -5.97 18.19 -5.69
N ILE A 487 -5.30 19.23 -5.18
CA ILE A 487 -3.85 19.42 -5.36
C ILE A 487 -3.16 19.75 -4.04
N GLY A 488 -1.85 19.48 -3.94
CA GLY A 488 -1.04 19.83 -2.76
C GLY A 488 -1.00 18.75 -1.67
N GLY A 489 -1.58 17.57 -1.93
CA GLY A 489 -1.38 16.40 -1.08
C GLY A 489 0.04 15.89 -1.23
N LYS A 490 0.60 15.28 -0.18
CA LYS A 490 1.92 14.66 -0.21
C LYS A 490 1.99 13.56 0.86
N GLN A 491 2.63 12.45 0.54
CA GLN A 491 2.98 11.41 1.51
C GLN A 491 4.42 11.57 2.06
N GLY A 492 4.80 10.75 3.04
CA GLY A 492 6.12 10.76 3.68
C GLY A 492 6.26 11.72 4.86
N ASN A 493 7.50 12.06 5.23
CA ASN A 493 7.81 12.82 6.46
C ASN A 493 7.07 14.16 6.57
N ASP A 494 6.91 14.84 5.44
CA ASP A 494 6.27 16.15 5.31
C ASP A 494 4.87 16.01 4.68
N ALA A 495 4.11 15.06 5.22
CA ALA A 495 2.78 14.70 4.74
C ALA A 495 1.81 15.88 4.80
N SER A 496 1.03 16.06 3.73
CA SER A 496 -0.04 17.06 3.66
C SER A 496 -1.26 16.48 2.95
N LEU A 497 -2.45 16.99 3.31
CA LEU A 497 -3.68 16.67 2.60
C LEU A 497 -3.90 17.66 1.46
N GLY A 498 -4.35 17.18 0.31
CA GLY A 498 -4.65 18.02 -0.85
C GLY A 498 -5.94 18.82 -0.70
N ASP A 499 -5.95 20.01 -1.29
CA ASP A 499 -7.07 20.96 -1.29
C ASP A 499 -7.93 20.79 -2.55
N VAL A 500 -9.25 20.84 -2.37
CA VAL A 500 -10.21 20.78 -3.48
C VAL A 500 -10.13 22.06 -4.31
N ILE A 501 -9.86 21.93 -5.61
CA ILE A 501 -9.69 23.09 -6.49
C ILE A 501 -11.03 23.67 -7.01
N GLY A 502 -12.14 22.92 -6.93
CA GLY A 502 -13.46 23.41 -7.31
C GLY A 502 -14.50 22.31 -7.59
N PRO A 503 -15.55 22.61 -8.37
CA PRO A 503 -16.58 21.64 -8.78
C PRO A 503 -16.05 20.42 -9.54
N SER A 504 -16.78 19.31 -9.52
CA SER A 504 -16.38 18.09 -10.20
C SER A 504 -16.47 18.15 -11.74
N PHE A 505 -15.75 17.25 -12.40
CA PHE A 505 -15.66 17.09 -13.86
C PHE A 505 -16.30 15.78 -14.32
N ALA A 506 -16.79 15.73 -15.55
CA ALA A 506 -17.19 14.47 -16.17
C ALA A 506 -15.94 13.60 -16.45
N ALA A 507 -16.15 12.31 -16.66
CA ALA A 507 -15.08 11.32 -16.83
C ALA A 507 -14.10 11.67 -17.97
N ASP A 508 -14.63 12.08 -19.12
CA ASP A 508 -13.89 12.42 -20.34
C ASP A 508 -13.08 13.71 -20.23
N GLU A 509 -13.41 14.57 -19.26
CA GLU A 509 -12.70 15.82 -19.03
C GLU A 509 -11.46 15.66 -18.15
N VAL A 510 -11.37 14.60 -17.34
CA VAL A 510 -10.36 14.48 -16.27
C VAL A 510 -8.94 14.51 -16.82
N ALA A 511 -8.64 13.79 -17.90
CA ALA A 511 -7.30 13.80 -18.49
C ALA A 511 -6.89 15.20 -18.95
N GLY A 512 -7.81 15.95 -19.59
CA GLY A 512 -7.58 17.33 -19.99
C GLY A 512 -7.44 18.29 -18.80
N VAL A 513 -8.12 18.03 -17.68
CA VAL A 513 -7.93 18.78 -16.42
C VAL A 513 -6.52 18.58 -15.90
N VAL A 514 -6.03 17.33 -15.88
CA VAL A 514 -4.66 17.03 -15.43
C VAL A 514 -3.65 17.73 -16.34
N GLN A 515 -3.81 17.69 -17.67
CA GLN A 515 -2.96 18.45 -18.60
C GLN A 515 -2.91 19.94 -18.23
N ARG A 516 -4.05 20.58 -18.02
CA ARG A 516 -4.10 22.01 -17.63
C ARG A 516 -3.40 22.30 -16.30
N LEU A 517 -3.42 21.36 -15.34
CA LEU A 517 -2.66 21.50 -14.09
C LEU A 517 -1.15 21.43 -14.34
N ILE A 518 -0.72 20.52 -15.22
CA ILE A 518 0.69 20.39 -15.62
C ILE A 518 1.15 21.63 -16.38
N ASP A 519 0.32 22.19 -17.27
CA ASP A 519 0.66 23.42 -18.00
C ASP A 519 0.96 24.58 -17.04
N VAL A 520 0.12 24.79 -16.02
CA VAL A 520 0.36 25.82 -14.98
C VAL A 520 1.66 25.53 -14.24
N TYR A 521 1.91 24.28 -13.88
CA TYR A 521 3.17 23.91 -13.23
C TYR A 521 4.37 24.23 -14.11
N VAL A 522 4.39 23.80 -15.36
CA VAL A 522 5.52 24.00 -16.28
C VAL A 522 5.75 25.49 -16.58
N GLU A 523 4.68 26.29 -16.70
CA GLU A 523 4.79 27.74 -16.95
C GLU A 523 5.36 28.51 -15.75
N HIS A 524 5.10 28.06 -14.52
CA HIS A 524 5.42 28.80 -13.31
C HIS A 524 6.53 28.19 -12.44
N ARG A 525 7.00 26.97 -12.76
CA ARG A 525 8.10 26.33 -12.01
C ARG A 525 9.42 27.05 -12.26
N THR A 526 10.28 27.03 -11.24
CA THR A 526 11.71 27.26 -11.45
C THR A 526 12.38 25.96 -11.91
N PRO A 527 13.60 25.98 -12.48
CA PRO A 527 14.23 24.78 -13.06
C PRO A 527 14.33 23.57 -12.13
N GLU A 528 14.46 23.80 -10.82
CA GLU A 528 14.64 22.75 -9.80
C GLU A 528 13.34 22.41 -9.04
N GLU A 529 12.23 23.09 -9.35
CA GLU A 529 10.98 22.88 -8.62
C GLU A 529 10.21 21.66 -9.12
N ARG A 530 9.83 20.79 -8.18
CA ARG A 530 8.84 19.73 -8.42
C ARG A 530 7.43 20.31 -8.37
N PHE A 531 6.46 19.58 -8.92
CA PHE A 531 5.05 19.98 -8.92
C PHE A 531 4.56 20.38 -7.52
N ILE A 532 4.86 19.58 -6.49
CA ILE A 532 4.39 19.83 -5.12
C ILE A 532 4.98 21.10 -4.51
N ASP A 533 6.23 21.42 -4.84
CA ASP A 533 6.91 22.62 -4.33
C ASP A 533 6.31 23.86 -4.99
N THR A 534 6.07 23.82 -6.31
CA THR A 534 5.35 24.88 -7.04
C THR A 534 3.93 25.07 -6.54
N ALA A 535 3.18 23.97 -6.32
CA ALA A 535 1.80 24.03 -5.82
C ALA A 535 1.72 24.65 -4.43
N ARG A 536 2.67 24.35 -3.54
CA ARG A 536 2.76 24.97 -2.20
C ARG A 536 3.13 26.45 -2.27
N ARG A 537 4.04 26.84 -3.15
CA ARG A 537 4.46 28.25 -3.33
C ARG A 537 3.33 29.11 -3.90
N LEU A 538 2.64 28.62 -4.93
CA LEU A 538 1.59 29.37 -5.62
C LEU A 538 0.23 29.31 -4.91
N GLY A 539 0.00 28.26 -4.11
CA GLY A 539 -1.34 27.89 -3.66
C GLY A 539 -2.22 27.42 -4.82
N VAL A 540 -3.50 27.16 -4.54
CA VAL A 540 -4.42 26.54 -5.52
C VAL A 540 -5.02 27.51 -6.54
N ALA A 541 -4.90 28.82 -6.31
CA ALA A 541 -5.61 29.82 -7.11
C ALA A 541 -5.23 29.81 -8.61
N PRO A 542 -3.94 29.83 -9.00
CA PRO A 542 -3.56 29.83 -10.42
C PRO A 542 -4.02 28.56 -11.16
N PHE A 543 -3.90 27.41 -10.49
CA PHE A 543 -4.37 26.12 -11.01
C PHE A 543 -5.88 26.12 -11.24
N LYS A 544 -6.64 26.62 -10.26
CA LYS A 544 -8.09 26.77 -10.37
C LYS A 544 -8.47 27.70 -11.52
N GLU A 545 -7.85 28.87 -11.62
CA GLU A 545 -8.16 29.83 -12.69
C GLU A 545 -7.97 29.22 -14.09
N ARG A 546 -6.86 28.53 -14.34
CA ARG A 546 -6.62 27.83 -15.61
C ARG A 546 -7.64 26.72 -15.87
N VAL A 547 -7.88 25.86 -14.88
CA VAL A 547 -8.72 24.67 -15.06
C VAL A 547 -10.19 25.03 -15.35
N TYR A 548 -10.70 26.13 -14.76
CA TYR A 548 -12.09 26.57 -14.90
C TYR A 548 -12.29 27.76 -15.85
N ALA A 549 -11.25 28.23 -16.56
CA ALA A 549 -11.34 29.38 -17.46
C ALA A 549 -12.48 29.25 -18.50
N ASP A 550 -12.69 28.05 -19.03
CA ASP A 550 -13.72 27.77 -20.05
C ASP A 550 -15.12 27.52 -19.45
N ARG A 551 -15.24 27.47 -18.12
CA ARG A 551 -16.50 27.21 -17.40
C ARG A 551 -17.14 28.48 -16.83
N GLN A 552 -16.58 29.66 -17.12
CA GLN A 552 -17.22 30.92 -16.72
C GLN A 552 -18.60 31.06 -17.39
N PRO A 553 -19.66 31.44 -16.65
CA PRO A 553 -20.98 31.63 -17.20
C PRO A 553 -20.94 32.83 -18.19
N GLY A 554 -20.89 32.53 -19.48
CA GLY A 554 -20.86 33.56 -20.54
C GLY A 554 -20.30 33.12 -21.89
N LYS A 555 -19.45 32.09 -21.96
CA LYS A 555 -18.98 31.53 -23.24
C LYS A 555 -19.87 30.36 -23.67
N LYS A 556 -20.95 30.65 -24.41
CA LYS A 556 -21.61 29.62 -25.22
C LYS A 556 -20.54 29.00 -26.14
N LYS A 557 -20.40 27.68 -26.14
CA LYS A 557 -19.81 26.96 -27.27
C LYS A 557 -20.59 27.40 -28.51
N VAL A 558 -19.96 28.17 -29.37
CA VAL A 558 -20.44 28.36 -30.74
C VAL A 558 -20.07 27.07 -31.44
N GLU A 559 -21.07 26.22 -31.67
CA GLU A 559 -20.94 25.08 -32.57
C GLU A 559 -20.55 25.61 -33.96
N ALA A 560 -19.49 25.06 -34.52
CA ALA A 560 -19.10 25.23 -35.92
C ALA A 560 -19.14 23.86 -36.58
#